data_AF-A0A843LT95-F1
#
_entry.id   AF-A0A843LT95-F1
#
_cell.length_a   1.000
_cell.length_b   1.000
_cell.length_c   1.000
_cell.angle_alpha   90.00
_cell.angle_beta   90.00
_cell.angle_gamma   90.00
#
_symmetry.space_group_name_H-M   'P 1'
#
loop_
_entity.id
_entity.type
_entity.pdbx_description
1 polymer ?
#
loop_
_entity_poly.entity_id
_entity_poly.type
_entity_poly.pdbx_seq_one_letter_code
_entity_poly.pdbx_strand_id
1 'polypeptide(L)'
;MNRTIPGTLGLICGTIAILVGIFSFSQISYYLAGGYLLVSLIAGMIIIRVFCASCPIKGSCVHILPGYLAQFWSQPPGPYSSVKIYLTGILFAIIILIPQAVLITSLHLFVLFWICIIIAAMSSYLILCPGCGNQYCPFRREISKK
;
A
#
# COMPACT_ATOMS: atom_id res chain seq x y z
N MET A 1 -15.44 16.42 0.31
CA MET A 1 -15.44 15.39 -0.75
C MET A 1 -15.36 14.01 -0.10
N ASN A 2 -16.22 13.06 -0.48
CA ASN A 2 -16.19 11.70 0.08
C ASN A 2 -14.94 10.95 -0.42
N ARG A 3 -13.88 10.92 0.39
CA ARG A 3 -12.59 10.28 0.08
C ARG A 3 -12.61 8.75 0.33
N THR A 4 -13.73 8.20 0.80
CA THR A 4 -13.86 6.77 1.09
C THR A 4 -13.88 5.93 -0.20
N ILE A 5 -14.59 6.36 -1.24
CA ILE A 5 -14.66 5.64 -2.53
C ILE A 5 -13.26 5.44 -3.15
N PRO A 6 -12.44 6.49 -3.35
CA PRO A 6 -11.09 6.29 -3.90
C PRO A 6 -10.19 5.48 -2.96
N GLY A 7 -10.41 5.55 -1.64
CA GLY A 7 -9.70 4.73 -0.66
C GLY A 7 -10.01 3.24 -0.81
N THR A 8 -11.29 2.90 -0.89
CA THR A 8 -11.76 1.54 -1.12
C THR A 8 -11.30 1.02 -2.49
N LEU A 9 -11.40 1.83 -3.54
CA LEU A 9 -10.94 1.46 -4.88
C LEU A 9 -9.44 1.15 -4.88
N GLY A 10 -8.62 2.02 -4.26
CA GLY A 10 -7.19 1.79 -4.15
C GLY A 10 -6.85 0.51 -3.39
N LEU A 11 -7.58 0.20 -2.32
CA LEU A 11 -7.41 -1.03 -1.56
C LEU A 11 -7.78 -2.28 -2.37
N ILE A 12 -8.91 -2.23 -3.09
CA ILE A 12 -9.36 -3.33 -3.96
C ILE A 12 -8.34 -3.57 -5.07
N CYS A 13 -7.92 -2.51 -5.79
CA CYS A 13 -6.93 -2.65 -6.85
C CYS A 13 -5.57 -3.15 -6.32
N GLY A 14 -5.09 -2.63 -5.19
CA GLY A 14 -3.85 -3.13 -4.57
C GLY A 14 -3.95 -4.61 -4.20
N THR A 15 -5.10 -5.04 -3.67
CA THR A 15 -5.35 -6.46 -3.34
C THR A 15 -5.37 -7.32 -4.59
N ILE A 16 -6.07 -6.89 -5.66
CA ILE A 16 -6.10 -7.60 -6.95
C ILE A 16 -4.68 -7.73 -7.52
N ALA A 17 -3.86 -6.68 -7.48
CA ALA A 17 -2.48 -6.76 -7.96
C ALA A 17 -1.66 -7.81 -7.21
N ILE A 18 -1.78 -7.87 -5.87
CA ILE A 18 -1.11 -8.91 -5.07
C ILE A 18 -1.61 -10.31 -5.46
N LEU A 19 -2.94 -10.50 -5.61
CA LEU A 19 -3.54 -11.77 -6.01
C LEU A 19 -3.08 -12.21 -7.41
N VAL A 20 -2.96 -11.28 -8.36
CA VAL A 20 -2.42 -11.54 -9.70
C VAL A 20 -0.97 -12.01 -9.62
N GLY A 21 -0.15 -11.38 -8.77
CA GLY A 21 1.22 -11.84 -8.51
C GLY A 21 1.27 -13.26 -7.93
N ILE A 22 0.45 -13.55 -6.91
CA ILE A 22 0.36 -14.88 -6.30
C ILE A 22 -0.09 -15.93 -7.33
N PHE A 23 -1.14 -15.63 -8.10
CA PHE A 23 -1.65 -16.51 -9.14
C PHE A 23 -0.60 -16.79 -10.22
N SER A 24 0.19 -15.79 -10.60
CA SER A 24 1.26 -15.95 -11.58
C SER A 24 2.34 -16.90 -11.08
N PHE A 25 2.78 -16.73 -9.82
CA PHE A 25 3.74 -17.67 -9.22
C PHE A 25 3.17 -19.07 -9.02
N SER A 26 1.86 -19.22 -8.75
CA SER A 26 1.26 -20.54 -8.55
C SER A 26 1.21 -21.37 -9.83
N GLN A 27 1.29 -20.73 -11.01
CA GLN A 27 1.46 -21.44 -12.28
C GLN A 27 2.84 -22.10 -12.42
N ILE A 28 3.83 -21.67 -11.63
CA ILE A 28 5.19 -22.24 -11.63
C ILE A 28 5.38 -23.17 -10.43
N SER A 29 5.07 -22.70 -9.22
CA SER A 29 5.27 -23.45 -7.98
C SER A 29 4.46 -22.87 -6.82
N TYR A 30 3.76 -23.74 -6.09
CA TYR A 30 3.06 -23.37 -4.87
C TYR A 30 4.00 -22.81 -3.79
N TYR A 31 5.26 -23.26 -3.74
CA TYR A 31 6.25 -22.73 -2.79
C TYR A 31 6.63 -21.29 -3.11
N LEU A 32 6.79 -20.95 -4.39
CA LEU A 32 7.06 -19.56 -4.81
C LEU A 32 5.85 -18.65 -4.56
N ALA A 33 4.64 -19.14 -4.82
CA ALA A 33 3.42 -18.40 -4.53
C ALA A 33 3.26 -18.14 -3.03
N GLY A 34 3.49 -19.17 -2.20
CA GLY A 34 3.49 -19.04 -0.74
C GLY A 34 4.57 -18.09 -0.23
N GLY A 35 5.78 -18.15 -0.80
CA GLY A 35 6.87 -17.23 -0.49
C GLY A 35 6.52 -15.78 -0.82
N TYR A 36 5.95 -15.52 -2.00
CA TYR A 36 5.53 -14.18 -2.40
C TYR A 36 4.39 -13.65 -1.53
N LEU A 37 3.41 -14.49 -1.16
CA LEU A 37 2.36 -14.14 -0.20
C LEU A 37 2.96 -13.74 1.15
N LEU A 38 3.88 -14.55 1.70
CA LEU A 38 4.50 -14.28 2.99
C LEU A 38 5.29 -12.96 2.98
N VAL A 39 6.10 -12.73 1.94
CA VAL A 39 6.84 -11.47 1.75
C VAL A 39 5.88 -10.29 1.68
N SER A 40 4.78 -10.41 0.91
CA SER A 40 3.78 -9.36 0.76
C SER A 40 3.08 -9.03 2.08
N LEU A 41 2.72 -10.04 2.87
CA LEU A 41 2.10 -9.86 4.18
C LEU A 41 3.06 -9.18 5.17
N ILE A 42 4.30 -9.65 5.28
CA ILE A 42 5.31 -9.07 6.16
C ILE A 42 5.58 -7.62 5.77
N ALA A 43 5.85 -7.37 4.49
CA ALA A 43 6.09 -6.04 3.96
C ALA A 43 4.90 -5.10 4.19
N GLY A 44 3.68 -5.55 3.90
CA GLY A 44 2.45 -4.80 4.15
C GLY A 44 2.27 -4.42 5.62
N MET A 45 2.49 -5.37 6.54
CA MET A 45 2.40 -5.09 7.98
C MET A 45 3.47 -4.12 8.47
N ILE A 46 4.69 -4.19 7.93
CA ILE A 46 5.75 -3.21 8.24
C ILE A 46 5.34 -1.82 7.71
N ILE A 47 4.82 -1.73 6.49
CA ILE A 47 4.35 -0.46 5.90
C ILE A 47 3.25 0.16 6.76
N ILE A 48 2.25 -0.63 7.18
CA ILE A 48 1.17 -0.18 8.08
C ILE A 48 1.73 0.30 9.41
N ARG A 49 2.64 -0.48 10.02
CA ARG A 49 3.26 -0.09 11.28
C ARG A 49 4.07 1.21 11.16
N VAL A 50 4.79 1.39 10.06
CA VAL A 50 5.60 2.60 9.85
C VAL A 50 4.71 3.82 9.62
N PHE A 51 3.77 3.75 8.66
CA PHE A 51 2.98 4.90 8.25
C PHE A 51 1.72 5.10 9.09
N CYS A 52 0.91 4.05 9.21
CA CYS A 52 -0.43 4.15 9.76
C CYS A 52 -0.42 4.15 11.30
N ALA A 53 0.48 3.42 11.97
CA ALA A 53 0.52 3.41 13.44
C ALA A 53 0.93 4.76 14.06
N SER A 54 1.73 5.54 13.33
CA SER A 54 2.15 6.90 13.72
C SER A 54 1.18 7.99 13.25
N CYS A 55 0.08 7.62 12.60
CA CYS A 55 -0.88 8.58 12.05
C CYS A 55 -1.79 9.13 13.17
N PRO A 56 -1.97 10.47 13.29
CA PRO A 56 -2.83 11.06 14.32
C PRO A 56 -4.32 10.75 14.13
N ILE A 57 -4.72 10.35 12.92
CA ILE A 57 -6.11 9.99 12.57
C ILE A 57 -6.27 8.47 12.33
N LYS A 58 -5.39 7.63 12.90
CA LYS A 58 -5.53 6.16 12.79
C LYS A 58 -6.87 5.71 13.36
N GLY A 59 -7.53 4.74 12.70
CA GLY A 59 -8.88 4.29 13.03
C GLY A 59 -10.03 5.08 12.40
N SER A 60 -9.80 6.33 11.97
CA SER A 60 -10.79 7.15 11.23
C SER A 60 -10.29 7.57 9.85
N CYS A 61 -9.14 7.05 9.43
CA CYS A 61 -8.54 7.40 8.15
C CYS A 61 -9.22 6.69 6.97
N VAL A 62 -9.12 7.31 5.80
CA VAL A 62 -9.69 6.83 4.53
C VAL A 62 -9.08 5.53 4.03
N HIS A 63 -7.90 5.13 4.54
CA HIS A 63 -7.35 3.80 4.35
C HIS A 63 -7.97 2.88 5.41
N ILE A 64 -9.24 2.52 5.23
CA ILE A 64 -10.10 1.81 6.19
C ILE A 64 -9.34 0.67 6.89
N LEU A 65 -8.94 -0.36 6.12
CA LEU A 65 -8.28 -1.55 6.67
C LEU A 65 -6.90 -1.25 7.29
N PRO A 66 -5.96 -0.55 6.62
CA PRO A 66 -4.71 -0.12 7.25
C PRO A 66 -4.89 0.72 8.52
N GLY A 67 -5.90 1.58 8.54
CA GLY A 67 -6.24 2.45 9.66
C GLY A 67 -6.72 1.68 10.89
N TYR A 68 -7.51 0.62 10.69
CA TYR A 68 -7.92 -0.28 11.77
C TYR A 68 -6.74 -1.13 12.26
N LEU A 69 -5.98 -1.74 11.34
CA LEU A 69 -4.80 -2.53 11.71
C LEU A 69 -3.77 -1.70 12.49
N ALA A 70 -3.63 -0.41 12.16
CA ALA A 70 -2.74 0.50 12.86
C ALA A 70 -3.08 0.71 14.35
N GLN A 71 -4.33 0.46 14.76
CA GLN A 71 -4.76 0.60 16.15
C GLN A 71 -4.14 -0.45 17.08
N PHE A 72 -3.64 -1.57 16.53
CA PHE A 72 -2.91 -2.58 17.32
C PHE A 72 -1.60 -2.06 17.90
N TRP A 73 -1.07 -0.93 17.39
CA TRP A 73 0.15 -0.32 17.92
C TRP A 73 -0.13 1.02 18.59
N SER A 74 0.23 1.13 19.87
CA SER A 74 0.17 2.36 20.68
C SER A 74 1.32 3.33 20.39
N GLN A 75 1.70 3.47 19.12
CA GLN A 75 2.78 4.40 18.73
C GLN A 75 2.27 5.85 18.77
N PRO A 76 3.01 6.80 19.39
CA PRO A 76 2.62 8.19 19.42
C PRO A 76 2.71 8.83 18.02
N PRO A 77 1.81 9.77 17.68
CA PRO A 77 1.89 10.49 16.41
C PRO A 77 3.15 11.34 16.31
N GLY A 78 3.76 11.41 15.13
CA GLY A 78 4.96 12.21 14.91
C GLY A 78 5.47 12.18 13.47
N PRO A 79 6.51 12.98 13.17
CA PRO A 79 7.13 13.01 11.84
C PRO A 79 7.76 11.66 11.47
N TYR A 80 7.69 11.32 10.18
CA TYR A 80 8.33 10.12 9.67
C TYR A 80 9.82 10.36 9.47
N SER A 81 10.66 9.51 10.08
CA SER A 81 12.10 9.51 9.82
C SER A 81 12.39 9.10 8.38
N SER A 82 13.38 9.73 7.73
CA SER A 82 13.79 9.39 6.36
C SER A 82 14.14 7.92 6.19
N VAL A 83 14.80 7.30 7.18
CA VAL A 83 15.13 5.85 7.18
C VAL A 83 13.89 4.98 7.01
N LYS A 84 12.82 5.28 7.77
CA LYS A 84 11.55 4.56 7.66
C LYS A 84 10.88 4.76 6.30
N ILE A 85 10.96 5.96 5.73
CA ILE A 85 10.45 6.25 4.38
C ILE A 85 11.20 5.42 3.34
N TYR A 86 12.53 5.43 3.35
CA TYR A 86 13.34 4.62 2.43
C TYR A 86 13.05 3.12 2.56
N LEU A 87 12.97 2.62 3.80
CA LEU A 87 12.62 1.22 4.06
C LEU A 87 11.27 0.85 3.41
N THR A 88 10.25 1.68 3.61
CA THR A 88 8.94 1.42 3.01
C THR A 88 8.95 1.50 1.48
N GLY A 89 9.73 2.42 0.89
CA GLY A 89 9.92 2.48 -0.55
C GLY A 89 10.54 1.20 -1.11
N ILE A 90 11.55 0.66 -0.43
CA ILE A 90 12.17 -0.63 -0.77
C ILE A 90 11.15 -1.77 -0.66
N LEU A 91 10.34 -1.81 0.40
CA LEU A 91 9.31 -2.84 0.57
C LEU A 91 8.24 -2.78 -0.54
N PHE A 92 7.79 -1.59 -0.92
CA PHE A 92 6.90 -1.43 -2.08
C PHE A 92 7.56 -1.91 -3.37
N ALA A 93 8.82 -1.56 -3.60
CA ALA A 93 9.57 -2.02 -4.77
C ALA A 93 9.69 -3.55 -4.79
N ILE A 94 9.95 -4.19 -3.66
CA ILE A 94 10.00 -5.66 -3.54
C ILE A 94 8.65 -6.28 -3.95
N ILE A 95 7.53 -5.80 -3.39
CA ILE A 95 6.18 -6.31 -3.71
C ILE A 95 5.89 -6.14 -5.21
N ILE A 96 6.26 -4.99 -5.80
CA ILE A 96 5.92 -4.66 -7.17
C ILE A 96 6.84 -5.36 -8.18
N LEU A 97 8.14 -5.40 -7.92
CA LEU A 97 9.16 -5.83 -8.89
C LEU A 97 9.37 -7.34 -8.92
N ILE A 98 9.27 -8.04 -7.78
CA ILE A 98 9.41 -9.51 -7.73
C ILE A 98 8.46 -10.23 -8.71
N PRO A 99 7.15 -9.96 -8.76
CA PRO A 99 6.26 -10.69 -9.65
C PRO A 99 6.49 -10.37 -11.13
N GLN A 100 7.23 -9.30 -11.48
CA GLN A 100 7.46 -8.94 -12.88
C GLN A 100 8.22 -10.03 -13.63
N ALA A 101 9.16 -10.73 -12.98
CA ALA A 101 9.91 -11.82 -13.59
C ALA A 101 9.02 -12.95 -14.13
N VAL A 102 7.83 -13.13 -13.53
CA VAL A 102 6.85 -14.13 -13.95
C VAL A 102 5.77 -13.51 -14.83
N LEU A 103 5.28 -12.32 -14.48
CA LEU A 103 4.20 -11.64 -15.20
C LEU A 103 4.54 -11.35 -16.66
N ILE A 104 5.81 -11.10 -17.00
CA ILE A 104 6.24 -10.86 -18.39
C ILE A 104 5.92 -12.02 -19.34
N THR A 105 5.71 -13.23 -18.82
CA THR A 105 5.31 -14.39 -19.63
C THR A 105 3.83 -14.38 -20.00
N SER A 106 3.03 -13.53 -19.37
CA SER A 106 1.59 -13.41 -19.57
C SER A 106 1.15 -11.95 -19.67
N LEU A 107 1.06 -11.46 -20.91
CA LEU A 107 0.75 -10.05 -21.19
C LEU A 107 -0.54 -9.55 -20.51
N HIS A 108 -1.59 -10.39 -20.48
CA HIS A 108 -2.87 -10.00 -19.87
C HIS A 108 -2.76 -9.82 -18.35
N LEU A 109 -2.04 -10.70 -17.65
CA LEU A 109 -1.81 -10.57 -16.21
C LEU A 109 -0.87 -9.38 -15.91
N PHE A 110 0.15 -9.18 -16.73
CA PHE A 110 1.06 -8.04 -16.63
C PHE A 110 0.30 -6.71 -16.73
N VAL A 111 -0.54 -6.56 -17.75
CA VAL A 111 -1.35 -5.35 -17.96
C VAL A 111 -2.34 -5.14 -16.82
N LEU A 112 -3.06 -6.19 -16.41
CA LEU A 112 -4.00 -6.11 -15.28
C LEU A 112 -3.30 -5.66 -13.99
N PHE A 113 -2.14 -6.27 -13.69
CA PHE A 113 -1.33 -5.93 -12.53
C PHE A 113 -0.98 -4.43 -12.52
N TRP A 114 -0.43 -3.91 -13.62
CA TRP A 114 -0.02 -2.51 -13.69
C TRP A 114 -1.19 -1.53 -13.67
N ILE A 115 -2.31 -1.84 -14.34
CA ILE A 115 -3.53 -1.02 -14.24
C ILE A 115 -3.96 -0.91 -12.77
N CYS A 116 -4.02 -2.04 -12.06
CA CYS A 116 -4.38 -2.06 -10.65
C CYS A 116 -3.40 -1.28 -9.76
N ILE A 117 -2.09 -1.47 -9.95
CA ILE A 117 -1.07 -0.72 -9.20
C ILE A 117 -1.17 0.78 -9.47
N ILE A 118 -1.35 1.20 -10.73
CA ILE A 118 -1.47 2.62 -11.11
C ILE A 118 -2.72 3.22 -10.47
N ILE A 119 -3.87 2.55 -10.52
CA ILE A 119 -5.10 3.04 -9.89
C ILE A 119 -4.91 3.17 -8.37
N ALA A 120 -4.30 2.18 -7.71
CA ALA A 120 -4.03 2.21 -6.28
C ALA A 120 -3.06 3.35 -5.89
N ALA A 121 -1.99 3.54 -6.67
CA ALA A 121 -1.02 4.60 -6.45
C ALA A 121 -1.61 5.99 -6.70
N MET A 122 -2.35 6.18 -7.80
CA MET A 122 -2.92 7.46 -8.17
C MET A 122 -4.06 7.88 -7.23
N SER A 123 -4.95 6.95 -6.85
CA SER A 123 -5.98 7.23 -5.85
C SER A 123 -5.35 7.70 -4.53
N SER A 124 -4.30 7.02 -4.08
CA SER A 124 -3.56 7.39 -2.87
C SER A 124 -2.88 8.75 -3.01
N TYR A 125 -2.08 8.95 -4.06
CA TYR A 125 -1.24 10.13 -4.22
C TYR A 125 -2.00 11.41 -4.59
N LEU A 126 -3.06 11.31 -5.39
CA LEU A 126 -3.79 12.47 -5.92
C LEU A 126 -5.04 12.82 -5.11
N ILE A 127 -5.65 11.86 -4.42
CA ILE A 127 -6.96 12.07 -3.78
C ILE A 127 -6.91 11.87 -2.26
N LEU A 128 -6.28 10.78 -1.79
CA LEU A 128 -6.30 10.44 -0.37
C LEU A 128 -5.27 11.27 0.41
N CYS A 129 -4.00 11.20 0.02
CA CYS A 129 -2.89 11.82 0.73
C CYS A 129 -2.90 13.34 0.75
N PRO A 130 -3.27 14.07 -0.34
CA PRO A 130 -3.18 15.52 -0.36
C PRO A 130 -3.97 16.21 0.74
N GLY A 131 -5.18 15.71 1.03
CA GLY A 131 -6.06 16.25 2.06
C GLY A 131 -6.34 15.30 3.21
N CYS A 132 -5.45 14.34 3.47
CA CYS A 132 -5.59 13.53 4.68
C CYS A 132 -5.31 14.41 5.91
N GLY A 133 -6.02 14.17 7.01
CA GLY A 133 -5.81 14.87 8.29
C GLY A 133 -4.47 14.54 8.97
N ASN A 134 -3.59 13.77 8.32
CA ASN A 134 -2.27 13.46 8.85
C ASN A 134 -1.29 14.60 8.51
N GLN A 135 -1.11 15.52 9.46
CA GLN A 135 -0.20 16.65 9.33
C GLN A 135 1.27 16.26 9.09
N TYR A 136 1.66 15.03 9.41
CA TYR A 136 3.02 14.53 9.25
C TYR A 136 3.24 13.76 7.94
N CYS A 137 2.19 13.51 7.16
CA CYS A 137 2.27 12.70 5.93
C CYS A 137 3.21 13.34 4.91
N PRO A 138 4.22 12.62 4.39
CA PRO A 138 5.16 13.16 3.40
C PRO A 138 4.50 13.44 2.04
N PHE A 139 3.34 12.83 1.79
CA PHE A 139 2.55 13.01 0.57
C PHE A 139 1.43 14.05 0.73
N ARG A 140 1.34 14.73 1.89
CA ARG A 140 0.35 15.80 2.11
C ARG A 140 0.73 17.02 1.29
N ARG A 141 -0.25 17.60 0.60
CA ARG A 141 -0.08 18.82 -0.20
C ARG A 141 -0.98 19.97 0.26
N GLU A 142 -2.14 19.66 0.83
CA GLU A 142 -3.03 20.68 1.41
C GLU A 142 -2.51 21.04 2.80
N ILE A 143 -1.87 22.21 2.92
CA ILE A 143 -1.57 22.82 4.22
C ILE A 143 -2.91 23.29 4.78
N SER A 144 -3.37 22.67 5.87
CA SER A 144 -4.47 23.22 6.67
C SER A 144 -4.05 24.61 7.08
N LYS A 145 -4.73 25.63 6.52
CA LYS A 145 -4.74 26.95 7.14
C LYS A 145 -5.26 26.72 8.56
N LYS A 146 -4.40 26.95 9.55
CA LYS A 146 -4.82 27.02 10.95
C LYS A 146 -5.72 28.23 11.13
#